data_AF-A0A072P516-F1
#
_entry.id   AF-A0A072P516-F1
#
_cell.length_a   1.000
_cell.length_b   1.000
_cell.length_c   1.000
_cell.angle_alpha   90.00
_cell.angle_beta   90.00
_cell.angle_gamma   90.00
#
_symmetry.space_group_name_H-M   'P 1'
#
loop_
_entity.id
_entity.type
_entity.pdbx_description
1 polymer ?
#
loop_
_entity_poly.entity_id
_entity_poly.type
_entity_poly.pdbx_seq_one_letter_code
_entity_poly.pdbx_strand_id
1 'polypeptide(L)'
;MFANSSSGPAEHLMQLAGRFSQAFPNGSPETLVASTQDQLSLAGVNDGNYSRPDCVNLTRDYEIVQAAMSGYLRQPGRTLDMGNNWTLVNSPDEYHFVDTVEGLAWISNSGYLPLMPREALYPFLGFTPRLESGEAFLLKFSGRPPVRQDGFWSVTMYSQDGYLVDNPIDRYLISDRNELSYPNGTLVYSSGGQAFSAPVTAIEDAPFQILIQADAPPQNWTSNWLPSPQEPGNFTVALRWYGPTEPLKDHSYIYPLLEKVAAVSAQANSTGAPSSTPSASAGQSGATSTPNSAPTMGIFAIGNQGTAVLQLAILVSSIVFYQTFV
;
A
#
# COMPACT_ATOMS: atom_id res chain seq x y z
N MET A 1 -8.18 19.14 -22.94
CA MET A 1 -9.46 18.57 -23.43
C MET A 1 -10.64 18.74 -22.46
N PHE A 2 -10.45 19.33 -21.27
CA PHE A 2 -11.54 19.56 -20.30
C PHE A 2 -11.66 21.04 -19.94
N ALA A 3 -12.03 21.88 -20.91
CA ALA A 3 -12.41 23.25 -20.64
C ALA A 3 -13.80 23.48 -21.26
N ASN A 4 -14.76 23.88 -20.41
CA ASN A 4 -16.17 24.16 -20.69
C ASN A 4 -17.16 22.99 -20.79
N SER A 5 -17.39 22.28 -19.68
CA SER A 5 -18.75 21.80 -19.39
C SER A 5 -19.11 22.04 -17.94
N SER A 6 -20.34 22.49 -17.68
CA SER A 6 -20.91 22.79 -16.36
C SER A 6 -21.32 21.54 -15.58
N SER A 7 -20.67 20.40 -15.84
CA SER A 7 -21.09 19.09 -15.36
C SER A 7 -20.17 18.55 -14.27
N GLY A 8 -20.75 17.83 -13.30
CA GLY A 8 -20.01 17.24 -12.17
C GLY A 8 -19.15 16.02 -12.56
N PRO A 9 -18.28 15.54 -11.65
CA PRO A 9 -17.33 14.45 -11.92
C PRO A 9 -17.97 13.16 -12.47
N ALA A 10 -19.15 12.79 -11.98
CA ALA A 10 -19.89 11.60 -12.45
C ALA A 10 -20.29 11.70 -13.93
N GLU A 11 -20.76 12.87 -14.37
CA GLU A 11 -21.13 13.11 -15.76
C GLU A 11 -19.89 13.04 -16.68
N HIS A 12 -18.74 13.58 -16.24
CA HIS A 12 -17.49 13.48 -17.00
C HIS A 12 -17.05 12.03 -17.19
N LEU A 13 -17.18 11.19 -16.16
CA LEU A 13 -16.89 9.76 -16.26
C LEU A 13 -17.80 9.07 -17.28
N MET A 14 -19.09 9.39 -17.28
CA MET A 14 -20.05 8.82 -18.24
C MET A 14 -19.83 9.32 -19.67
N GLN A 15 -19.46 10.59 -19.85
CA GLN A 15 -19.06 11.11 -21.17
C GLN A 15 -17.77 10.45 -21.67
N LEU A 16 -16.81 10.21 -20.77
CA LEU A 16 -15.58 9.50 -21.08
C LEU A 16 -15.88 8.06 -21.50
N ALA A 17 -16.79 7.39 -20.78
CA ALA A 17 -17.31 6.07 -21.12
C ALA A 17 -17.95 6.01 -22.51
N GLY A 18 -18.78 7.01 -22.84
CA GLY A 18 -19.30 7.23 -24.19
C GLY A 18 -18.17 7.14 -25.20
N ARG A 19 -17.15 7.98 -25.07
CA ARG A 19 -16.05 8.05 -26.03
C ARG A 19 -15.23 6.75 -26.11
N PHE A 20 -15.04 6.06 -24.99
CA PHE A 20 -14.31 4.79 -24.95
C PHE A 20 -15.14 3.58 -25.40
N SER A 21 -16.48 3.65 -25.39
CA SER A 21 -17.33 2.53 -25.83
C SER A 21 -17.04 2.10 -27.28
N GLN A 22 -16.59 3.02 -28.14
CA GLN A 22 -16.17 2.74 -29.51
C GLN A 22 -14.73 2.20 -29.62
N ALA A 23 -13.93 2.36 -28.57
CA ALA A 23 -12.51 1.98 -28.55
C ALA A 23 -12.27 0.54 -28.11
N PHE A 24 -13.28 -0.16 -27.57
CA PHE A 24 -13.21 -1.58 -27.27
C PHE A 24 -13.50 -2.39 -28.54
N PRO A 25 -12.49 -3.04 -29.16
CA PRO A 25 -12.72 -3.85 -30.34
C PRO A 25 -13.57 -5.06 -29.94
N ASN A 26 -14.55 -5.41 -30.79
CA ASN A 26 -15.27 -6.69 -30.75
C ASN A 26 -14.28 -7.86 -30.67
N GLY A 27 -13.95 -8.35 -29.48
CA GLY A 27 -12.89 -9.36 -29.34
C GLY A 27 -12.64 -9.93 -27.94
N SER A 28 -13.44 -9.59 -26.92
CA SER A 28 -13.43 -10.25 -25.60
C SER A 28 -14.69 -11.11 -25.48
N PRO A 29 -14.70 -12.20 -24.67
CA PRO A 29 -15.68 -13.28 -24.80
C PRO A 29 -17.13 -12.79 -24.81
N GLU A 30 -17.89 -13.20 -25.83
CA GLU A 30 -19.20 -12.70 -26.28
C GLU A 30 -20.27 -12.58 -25.18
N THR A 31 -20.14 -13.32 -24.07
CA THR A 31 -21.13 -13.34 -22.99
C THR A 31 -20.99 -12.21 -21.97
N LEU A 32 -19.78 -11.66 -21.75
CA LEU A 32 -19.59 -10.49 -20.87
C LEU A 32 -19.87 -9.18 -21.60
N VAL A 33 -19.63 -9.14 -22.91
CA VAL A 33 -19.74 -7.92 -23.73
C VAL A 33 -21.21 -7.56 -23.98
N ALA A 34 -22.07 -8.53 -24.27
CA ALA A 34 -23.50 -8.26 -24.52
C ALA A 34 -24.21 -7.69 -23.28
N SER A 35 -24.03 -8.31 -22.10
CA SER A 35 -24.61 -7.79 -20.86
C SER A 35 -24.07 -6.42 -20.49
N THR A 36 -22.76 -6.20 -20.65
CA THR A 36 -22.13 -4.89 -20.37
C THR A 36 -22.63 -3.81 -21.33
N GLN A 37 -22.84 -4.14 -22.60
CA GLN A 37 -23.31 -3.18 -23.61
C GLN A 37 -24.80 -2.83 -23.42
N ASP A 38 -25.64 -3.80 -23.04
CA ASP A 38 -27.03 -3.56 -22.66
C ASP A 38 -27.10 -2.67 -21.40
N GLN A 39 -26.25 -2.94 -20.41
CA GLN A 39 -26.16 -2.15 -19.19
C GLN A 39 -25.66 -0.72 -19.46
N LEU A 40 -24.65 -0.55 -20.32
CA LEU A 40 -24.18 0.77 -20.76
C LEU A 40 -25.29 1.55 -21.48
N SER A 41 -26.04 0.87 -22.34
CA SER A 41 -27.16 1.46 -23.07
C SER A 41 -28.27 1.95 -22.11
N LEU A 42 -28.64 1.12 -21.12
CA LEU A 42 -29.57 1.48 -20.03
C LEU A 42 -29.07 2.65 -19.18
N ALA A 43 -27.76 2.73 -18.98
CA ALA A 43 -27.13 3.85 -18.28
C ALA A 43 -27.06 5.14 -19.11
N GLY A 44 -27.39 5.09 -20.41
CA GLY A 44 -27.39 6.25 -21.32
C GLY A 44 -26.14 6.37 -22.20
N VAL A 45 -25.27 5.36 -22.22
CA VAL A 45 -24.06 5.30 -23.06
C VAL A 45 -24.37 4.55 -24.34
N ASN A 46 -24.41 5.27 -25.47
CA ASN A 46 -24.74 4.69 -26.78
C ASN A 46 -23.91 5.35 -27.88
N ASP A 47 -23.40 4.55 -28.82
CA ASP A 47 -22.73 5.01 -30.05
C ASP A 47 -21.66 6.09 -29.84
N GLY A 48 -20.79 5.95 -28.84
CA GLY A 48 -19.73 6.94 -28.59
C GLY A 48 -20.15 8.13 -27.74
N ASN A 49 -21.42 8.21 -27.35
CA ASN A 49 -21.99 9.34 -26.65
C ASN A 49 -22.64 8.95 -25.32
N TYR A 50 -22.83 9.94 -24.46
CA TYR A 50 -23.57 9.82 -23.22
C TYR A 50 -24.77 10.75 -23.22
N SER A 51 -25.93 10.22 -22.86
CA SER A 51 -27.16 10.98 -22.62
C SER A 51 -27.77 10.49 -21.31
N ARG A 52 -27.70 11.32 -20.26
CA ARG A 52 -28.20 10.97 -18.93
C ARG A 52 -29.71 10.65 -18.96
N PRO A 53 -30.15 9.45 -18.58
CA PRO A 53 -31.56 9.14 -18.46
C PRO A 53 -32.22 9.95 -17.33
N ASP A 54 -33.48 10.36 -17.52
CA ASP A 54 -34.21 11.20 -16.54
C ASP A 54 -34.38 10.53 -15.17
N CYS A 55 -34.41 9.19 -15.14
CA CYS A 55 -34.54 8.40 -13.91
C CYS A 55 -33.24 8.25 -13.11
N VAL A 56 -32.09 8.68 -13.65
CA VAL A 56 -30.78 8.46 -13.05
C VAL A 56 -30.33 9.66 -12.23
N ASN A 57 -29.99 9.42 -10.96
CA ASN A 57 -29.35 10.41 -10.10
C ASN A 57 -27.86 10.13 -9.99
N LEU A 58 -27.11 10.57 -11.00
CA LEU A 58 -25.66 10.35 -11.11
C LEU A 58 -24.86 10.79 -9.88
N THR A 59 -25.27 11.87 -9.21
CA THR A 59 -24.58 12.33 -8.00
C THR A 59 -24.71 11.28 -6.90
N ARG A 60 -25.93 10.77 -6.68
CA ARG A 60 -26.19 9.73 -5.68
C ARG A 60 -25.51 8.41 -6.03
N ASP A 61 -25.58 8.00 -7.29
CA ASP A 61 -24.95 6.76 -7.75
C ASP A 61 -23.43 6.83 -7.61
N TYR A 62 -22.83 7.97 -7.95
CA TYR A 62 -21.40 8.20 -7.78
C TYR A 62 -20.98 8.11 -6.31
N GLU A 63 -21.74 8.70 -5.38
CA GLU A 63 -21.48 8.56 -3.95
C GLU A 63 -21.50 7.10 -3.48
N ILE A 64 -22.46 6.30 -3.96
CA ILE A 64 -22.58 4.87 -3.65
C ILE A 64 -21.35 4.11 -4.15
N VAL A 65 -20.92 4.37 -5.39
CA VAL A 65 -19.72 3.74 -5.97
C VAL A 65 -18.46 4.10 -5.18
N GLN A 66 -18.28 5.38 -4.85
CA GLN A 66 -17.13 5.83 -4.05
C GLN A 66 -17.14 5.19 -2.65
N ALA A 67 -18.31 5.05 -2.02
CA ALA A 67 -18.45 4.37 -0.73
C ALA A 67 -18.12 2.87 -0.84
N ALA A 68 -18.59 2.19 -1.88
CA ALA A 68 -18.31 0.77 -2.12
C ALA A 68 -16.81 0.53 -2.36
N MET A 69 -16.19 1.32 -3.23
CA MET A 69 -14.76 1.22 -3.55
C MET A 69 -13.89 1.49 -2.33
N SER A 70 -14.13 2.61 -1.63
CA SER A 70 -13.36 2.95 -0.43
C SER A 70 -13.60 1.98 0.73
N GLY A 71 -14.71 1.24 0.70
CA GLY A 71 -15.10 0.22 1.69
C GLY A 71 -14.64 -1.19 1.40
N TYR A 72 -14.09 -1.47 0.20
CA TYR A 72 -13.80 -2.83 -0.24
C TYR A 72 -12.96 -3.62 0.77
N LEU A 73 -11.80 -3.10 1.19
CA LEU A 73 -10.92 -3.79 2.14
C LEU A 73 -11.50 -3.89 3.57
N ARG A 74 -12.53 -3.11 3.91
CA ARG A 74 -13.20 -3.22 5.22
C ARG A 74 -14.25 -4.33 5.25
N GLN A 75 -14.57 -4.93 4.11
CA GLN A 75 -15.52 -6.03 4.06
C GLN A 75 -14.91 -7.28 4.71
N PRO A 76 -15.72 -8.08 5.45
CA PRO A 76 -15.26 -9.33 6.05
C PRO A 76 -14.59 -10.23 5.01
N GLY A 77 -13.40 -10.75 5.35
CA GLY A 77 -12.66 -11.68 4.48
C GLY A 77 -11.95 -11.04 3.29
N ARG A 78 -11.85 -9.70 3.18
CA ARG A 78 -11.06 -9.04 2.13
C ARG A 78 -9.61 -8.75 2.49
N THR A 79 -9.24 -8.91 3.76
CA THR A 79 -7.87 -8.75 4.24
C THR A 79 -7.45 -9.93 5.10
N LEU A 80 -6.17 -10.27 5.05
CA LEU A 80 -5.51 -11.21 5.95
C LEU A 80 -4.65 -10.41 6.94
N ASP A 81 -4.77 -10.71 8.24
CA ASP A 81 -3.90 -10.15 9.28
C ASP A 81 -2.64 -11.01 9.40
N MET A 82 -1.50 -10.44 9.02
CA MET A 82 -0.20 -11.11 9.02
C MET A 82 0.56 -10.92 10.35
N GLY A 83 -0.08 -10.29 11.34
CA GLY A 83 0.55 -9.91 12.60
C GLY A 83 1.43 -8.67 12.46
N ASN A 84 1.87 -8.12 13.60
CA ASN A 84 2.72 -6.92 13.65
C ASN A 84 2.17 -5.71 12.87
N ASN A 85 0.83 -5.60 12.81
CA ASN A 85 0.06 -4.60 12.06
C ASN A 85 0.19 -4.67 10.54
N TRP A 86 0.74 -5.75 9.99
CA TRP A 86 0.77 -5.98 8.56
C TRP A 86 -0.51 -6.69 8.11
N THR A 87 -1.03 -6.24 6.99
CA THR A 87 -2.19 -6.84 6.35
C THR A 87 -1.94 -7.08 4.87
N LEU A 88 -2.49 -8.17 4.36
CA LEU A 88 -2.53 -8.48 2.93
C LEU A 88 -3.96 -8.37 2.41
N VAL A 89 -4.10 -8.11 1.11
CA VAL A 89 -5.36 -8.37 0.41
C VAL A 89 -5.59 -9.89 0.41
N ASN A 90 -6.76 -10.32 0.87
CA ASN A 90 -7.16 -11.72 0.77
C ASN A 90 -7.58 -12.01 -0.68
N SER A 91 -6.63 -12.46 -1.47
CA SER A 91 -6.84 -12.81 -2.88
C SER A 91 -7.62 -14.13 -2.99
N PRO A 92 -8.53 -14.28 -3.96
CA PRO A 92 -9.29 -15.51 -4.17
C PRO A 92 -8.40 -16.73 -4.45
N ASP A 93 -7.30 -16.53 -5.17
CA ASP A 93 -6.30 -17.56 -5.49
C ASP A 93 -4.95 -16.91 -5.86
N GLU A 94 -3.99 -17.73 -6.29
CA GLU A 94 -2.63 -17.27 -6.62
C GLU A 94 -2.49 -16.57 -7.99
N TYR A 95 -3.54 -16.57 -8.82
CA TYR A 95 -3.61 -16.03 -10.18
C TYR A 95 -4.48 -14.77 -10.28
N HIS A 96 -5.37 -14.53 -9.32
CA HIS A 96 -6.28 -13.39 -9.32
C HIS A 96 -6.11 -12.57 -8.05
N PHE A 97 -5.79 -11.27 -8.19
CA PHE A 97 -5.60 -10.37 -7.05
C PHE A 97 -6.94 -10.00 -6.38
N VAL A 98 -8.02 -9.91 -7.16
CA VAL A 98 -9.40 -9.62 -6.73
C VAL A 98 -10.37 -10.33 -7.68
N ASP A 99 -11.57 -10.66 -7.21
CA ASP A 99 -12.60 -11.42 -7.95
C ASP A 99 -13.93 -10.68 -8.13
N THR A 100 -14.09 -9.46 -7.59
CA THR A 100 -15.33 -8.68 -7.75
C THR A 100 -15.11 -7.38 -8.50
N VAL A 101 -16.20 -6.83 -9.05
CA VAL A 101 -16.17 -5.54 -9.75
C VAL A 101 -15.74 -4.43 -8.80
N GLU A 102 -16.20 -4.45 -7.54
CA GLU A 102 -15.79 -3.51 -6.49
C GLU A 102 -14.29 -3.62 -6.19
N GLY A 103 -13.78 -4.85 -6.09
CA GLY A 103 -12.35 -5.10 -5.88
C GLY A 103 -11.52 -4.61 -7.06
N LEU A 104 -11.97 -4.86 -8.29
CA LEU A 104 -11.31 -4.39 -9.50
C LEU A 104 -11.30 -2.86 -9.61
N ALA A 105 -12.39 -2.18 -9.24
CA ALA A 105 -12.41 -0.72 -9.20
C ALA A 105 -11.54 -0.17 -8.07
N TRP A 106 -11.59 -0.79 -6.88
CA TRP A 106 -10.74 -0.42 -5.76
C TRP A 106 -9.26 -0.50 -6.13
N ILE A 107 -8.82 -1.62 -6.72
CA ILE A 107 -7.41 -1.79 -7.11
C ILE A 107 -7.02 -0.92 -8.29
N SER A 108 -7.92 -0.68 -9.25
CA SER A 108 -7.67 0.28 -10.35
C SER A 108 -7.45 1.70 -9.83
N ASN A 109 -8.08 2.06 -8.71
CA ASN A 109 -7.90 3.34 -8.04
C ASN A 109 -6.66 3.42 -7.15
N SER A 110 -6.30 2.30 -6.55
CA SER A 110 -5.32 2.28 -5.46
C SER A 110 -3.96 1.76 -5.91
N GLY A 111 -3.88 1.00 -6.98
CA GLY A 111 -2.65 0.36 -7.47
C GLY A 111 -2.92 -0.47 -8.71
N TYR A 112 -3.11 0.20 -9.85
CA TYR A 112 -3.44 -0.41 -11.13
C TYR A 112 -2.40 -1.47 -11.55
N LEU A 113 -2.89 -2.61 -12.04
CA LEU A 113 -2.10 -3.76 -12.51
C LEU A 113 -1.12 -4.33 -11.46
N PRO A 114 -1.59 -4.74 -10.26
CA PRO A 114 -0.74 -5.51 -9.38
C PRO A 114 -0.41 -6.85 -10.05
N LEU A 115 0.79 -7.36 -9.77
CA LEU A 115 1.14 -8.73 -10.13
C LEU A 115 0.27 -9.73 -9.36
N MET A 116 0.17 -10.95 -9.89
CA MET A 116 -0.56 -12.04 -9.26
C MET A 116 0.09 -12.41 -7.91
N PRO A 117 -0.67 -12.89 -6.90
CA PRO A 117 -0.12 -13.22 -5.58
C PRO A 117 1.02 -14.24 -5.57
N ARG A 118 1.11 -15.12 -6.58
CA ARG A 118 2.26 -16.03 -6.74
C ARG A 118 3.56 -15.33 -7.15
N GLU A 119 3.47 -14.15 -7.75
CA GLU A 119 4.60 -13.38 -8.29
C GLU A 119 5.04 -12.30 -7.31
N ALA A 120 4.09 -11.59 -6.70
CA ALA A 120 4.40 -10.61 -5.66
C ALA A 120 3.28 -10.43 -4.64
N LEU A 121 3.66 -10.09 -3.42
CA LEU A 121 2.76 -9.68 -2.34
C LEU A 121 3.09 -8.24 -1.92
N TYR A 122 2.04 -7.50 -1.58
CA TYR A 122 2.11 -6.08 -1.19
C TYR A 122 1.46 -5.87 0.19
N PRO A 123 2.12 -6.27 1.29
CA PRO A 123 1.63 -5.99 2.62
C PRO A 123 1.56 -4.49 2.90
N PHE A 124 0.51 -4.06 3.59
CA PHE A 124 0.35 -2.69 4.06
C PHE A 124 0.19 -2.66 5.58
N LEU A 125 0.68 -1.57 6.18
CA LEU A 125 0.50 -1.31 7.61
C LEU A 125 -0.93 -0.86 7.88
N GLY A 126 -1.53 -1.37 8.95
CA GLY A 126 -2.84 -0.94 9.45
C GLY A 126 -2.88 0.48 10.02
N PHE A 127 -1.75 1.20 9.99
CA PHE A 127 -1.63 2.59 10.43
C PHE A 127 -0.66 3.36 9.54
N THR A 128 -0.70 4.69 9.61
CA THR A 128 0.27 5.56 8.94
C THR A 128 1.43 5.87 9.88
N PRO A 129 2.67 5.42 9.59
CA PRO A 129 3.85 5.79 10.38
C PRO A 129 4.06 7.30 10.42
N ARG A 130 4.46 7.78 11.60
CA ARG A 130 4.76 9.19 11.85
C ARG A 130 5.90 9.30 12.86
N LEU A 131 6.89 10.13 12.56
CA LEU A 131 8.00 10.47 13.46
C LEU A 131 7.93 11.94 13.86
N GLU A 132 8.22 12.20 15.13
CA GLU A 132 8.59 13.52 15.68
C GLU A 132 10.11 13.66 15.73
N SER A 133 10.60 14.89 15.95
CA SER A 133 12.04 15.14 16.11
C SER A 133 12.65 14.27 17.21
N GLY A 134 13.69 13.52 16.84
CA GLY A 134 14.42 12.67 17.78
C GLY A 134 13.75 11.31 18.02
N GLU A 135 12.79 10.93 17.18
CA GLU A 135 12.24 9.59 17.11
C GLU A 135 12.85 8.80 15.94
N ALA A 136 12.73 7.48 15.99
CA ALA A 136 13.02 6.60 14.86
C ALA A 136 12.09 5.39 14.88
N PHE A 137 12.11 4.60 13.82
CA PHE A 137 11.54 3.26 13.83
C PHE A 137 12.63 2.21 13.61
N LEU A 138 12.51 1.09 14.32
CA LEU A 138 13.20 -0.15 13.99
C LEU A 138 12.20 -1.09 13.33
N LEU A 139 12.47 -1.46 12.07
CA LEU A 139 11.77 -2.54 11.39
C LEU A 139 12.53 -3.84 11.66
N LYS A 140 12.00 -4.68 12.55
CA LYS A 140 12.64 -5.87 13.10
C LYS A 140 12.15 -7.12 12.38
N PHE A 141 13.02 -7.75 11.59
CA PHE A 141 12.76 -9.02 10.93
C PHE A 141 13.04 -10.17 11.91
N SER A 142 12.18 -11.19 11.89
CA SER A 142 12.34 -12.43 12.67
C SER A 142 13.49 -13.31 12.15
N GLY A 143 13.80 -13.16 10.87
CA GLY A 143 14.78 -13.90 10.09
C GLY A 143 14.67 -13.47 8.62
N ARG A 144 15.45 -14.09 7.75
CA ARG A 144 15.42 -13.83 6.31
C ARG A 144 14.02 -14.11 5.74
N PRO A 145 13.40 -13.17 5.00
CA PRO A 145 12.14 -13.44 4.30
C PRO A 145 12.27 -14.65 3.36
N PRO A 146 11.37 -15.64 3.44
CA PRO A 146 11.44 -16.84 2.62
C PRO A 146 10.82 -16.54 1.24
N VAL A 147 11.64 -15.97 0.36
CA VAL A 147 11.33 -15.83 -1.07
C VAL A 147 11.96 -16.96 -1.86
N ARG A 148 11.48 -17.21 -3.08
CA ARG A 148 12.07 -18.17 -4.00
C ARG A 148 13.53 -17.81 -4.31
N GLN A 149 14.27 -18.79 -4.82
CA GLN A 149 15.65 -18.61 -5.23
C GLN A 149 15.85 -17.44 -6.20
N ASP A 150 14.92 -17.23 -7.14
CA ASP A 150 14.91 -16.13 -8.11
C ASP A 150 14.15 -14.89 -7.62
N GLY A 151 13.57 -14.95 -6.42
CA GLY A 151 12.84 -13.89 -5.77
C GLY A 151 13.75 -12.87 -5.08
N PHE A 152 13.12 -11.86 -4.51
CA PHE A 152 13.77 -10.86 -3.65
C PHE A 152 12.73 -10.13 -2.81
N TRP A 153 13.17 -9.33 -1.85
CA TRP A 153 12.26 -8.45 -1.10
C TRP A 153 12.76 -7.01 -1.07
N SER A 154 11.86 -6.07 -0.77
CA SER A 154 12.24 -4.68 -0.59
C SER A 154 11.38 -3.96 0.43
N VAL A 155 11.97 -2.95 1.06
CA VAL A 155 11.33 -1.95 1.90
C VAL A 155 11.65 -0.60 1.27
N THR A 156 10.65 0.07 0.70
CA THR A 156 10.81 1.39 0.05
C THR A 156 10.22 2.49 0.92
N MET A 157 10.90 3.63 0.98
CA MET A 157 10.41 4.82 1.67
C MET A 157 9.68 5.75 0.70
N TYR A 158 8.48 6.20 1.10
CA TYR A 158 7.74 7.25 0.42
C TYR A 158 7.32 8.35 1.41
N SER A 159 7.30 9.60 0.95
CA SER A 159 6.71 10.71 1.69
C SER A 159 5.19 10.52 1.85
N GLN A 160 4.56 11.35 2.67
CA GLN A 160 3.09 11.38 2.81
C GLN A 160 2.37 11.56 1.46
N ASP A 161 2.99 12.26 0.52
CA ASP A 161 2.43 12.53 -0.82
C ASP A 161 2.68 11.39 -1.82
N GLY A 162 3.37 10.32 -1.39
CA GLY A 162 3.65 9.15 -2.22
C GLY A 162 4.87 9.28 -3.14
N TYR A 163 5.77 10.25 -2.90
CA TYR A 163 7.02 10.40 -3.64
C TYR A 163 8.20 9.75 -2.93
N LEU A 164 9.25 9.38 -3.67
CA LEU A 164 10.52 9.00 -3.06
C LEU A 164 11.11 10.19 -2.28
N VAL A 165 11.78 9.89 -1.19
CA VAL A 165 12.31 10.88 -0.26
C VAL A 165 13.77 11.18 -0.59
N ASP A 166 14.04 12.40 -1.01
CA ASP A 166 15.40 12.87 -1.26
C ASP A 166 16.28 12.72 0.00
N ASN A 167 17.51 12.24 -0.15
CA ASN A 167 18.41 11.98 0.96
C ASN A 167 19.89 11.96 0.54
N PRO A 168 20.83 12.27 1.44
CA PRO A 168 22.25 12.49 1.09
C PRO A 168 23.02 11.27 0.55
N ILE A 169 22.43 10.07 0.60
CA ILE A 169 23.08 8.81 0.19
C ILE A 169 22.35 8.15 -0.99
N ASP A 170 21.40 8.84 -1.62
CA ASP A 170 20.58 8.35 -2.73
C ASP A 170 19.93 6.97 -2.45
N ARG A 171 19.53 6.73 -1.20
CA ARG A 171 18.93 5.46 -0.77
C ARG A 171 17.43 5.62 -0.54
N TYR A 172 16.64 5.03 -1.43
CA TYR A 172 15.18 5.07 -1.35
C TYR A 172 14.55 3.75 -0.93
N LEU A 173 15.34 2.66 -0.91
CA LEU A 173 14.91 1.34 -0.50
C LEU A 173 16.04 0.55 0.16
N ILE A 174 15.66 -0.47 0.92
CA ILE A 174 16.52 -1.58 1.35
C ILE A 174 15.94 -2.89 0.81
N SER A 175 16.81 -3.83 0.45
CA SER A 175 16.51 -5.17 -0.04
C SER A 175 17.54 -6.19 0.46
N ASP A 176 17.29 -7.48 0.21
CA ASP A 176 18.29 -8.56 0.33
C ASP A 176 19.52 -8.38 -0.58
N ARG A 177 19.50 -7.43 -1.50
CA ARG A 177 20.64 -7.11 -2.37
C ARG A 177 21.58 -6.06 -1.78
N ASN A 178 21.23 -5.50 -0.62
CA ASN A 178 22.09 -4.58 0.12
C ASN A 178 23.01 -5.35 1.09
N GLU A 179 24.12 -4.74 1.49
CA GLU A 179 25.07 -5.29 2.48
C GLU A 179 24.53 -5.17 3.92
N LEU A 180 23.36 -5.76 4.17
CA LEU A 180 22.73 -5.75 5.49
C LEU A 180 23.55 -6.58 6.47
N SER A 181 23.62 -6.11 7.72
CA SER A 181 24.32 -6.79 8.81
C SER A 181 23.37 -7.19 9.94
N TYR A 182 23.65 -8.32 10.56
CA TYR A 182 23.09 -8.68 11.86
C TYR A 182 23.64 -7.76 12.96
N PRO A 183 23.02 -7.72 14.16
CA PRO A 183 23.51 -6.93 15.29
C PRO A 183 24.96 -7.22 15.71
N ASN A 184 25.47 -8.43 15.43
CA ASN A 184 26.87 -8.80 15.71
C ASN A 184 27.86 -8.33 14.62
N GLY A 185 27.40 -7.65 13.57
CA GLY A 185 28.20 -7.12 12.47
C GLY A 185 28.43 -8.08 11.31
N THR A 186 28.01 -9.34 11.38
CA THR A 186 28.12 -10.27 10.23
C THR A 186 27.04 -9.98 9.19
N LEU A 187 27.31 -10.25 7.91
CA LEU A 187 26.35 -9.98 6.85
C LEU A 187 25.12 -10.92 6.93
N VAL A 188 23.93 -10.37 6.69
CA VAL A 188 22.68 -11.11 6.55
C VAL A 188 22.72 -11.95 5.27
N TYR A 189 23.26 -11.41 4.19
CA TYR A 189 23.44 -12.06 2.90
C TYR A 189 24.90 -12.02 2.50
N SER A 190 25.46 -13.11 2.00
CA SER A 190 26.85 -13.12 1.48
C SER A 190 26.98 -12.09 0.36
N SER A 191 28.04 -11.27 0.42
CA SER A 191 28.22 -10.12 -0.46
C SER A 191 28.23 -10.51 -1.94
N GLY A 192 27.55 -9.69 -2.74
CA GLY A 192 27.74 -9.63 -4.18
C GLY A 192 26.83 -10.50 -5.03
N GLY A 193 25.50 -10.37 -4.92
CA GLY A 193 24.50 -10.66 -5.98
C GLY A 193 24.55 -12.02 -6.71
N GLN A 194 25.45 -12.92 -6.32
CA GLN A 194 25.77 -14.21 -6.93
C GLN A 194 25.71 -15.35 -5.91
N ALA A 195 25.25 -15.09 -4.70
CA ALA A 195 24.81 -16.15 -3.80
C ALA A 195 23.33 -16.44 -4.00
N PHE A 196 22.92 -16.67 -5.26
CA PHE A 196 21.65 -17.34 -5.54
C PHE A 196 21.70 -18.84 -5.20
N SER A 197 22.81 -19.37 -4.66
CA SER A 197 22.94 -20.81 -4.41
C SER A 197 24.16 -21.22 -3.56
N ALA A 198 24.73 -20.34 -2.72
CA ALA A 198 25.68 -20.83 -1.72
C ALA A 198 24.87 -21.51 -0.59
N PRO A 199 25.07 -22.81 -0.28
CA PRO A 199 24.54 -23.35 0.96
C PRO A 199 25.17 -22.52 2.07
N VAL A 200 24.34 -21.78 2.82
CA VAL A 200 24.79 -21.04 3.98
C VAL A 200 25.23 -22.09 5.01
N THR A 201 26.49 -22.50 4.94
CA THR A 201 27.14 -23.21 6.03
C THR A 201 27.29 -22.21 7.17
N ALA A 202 26.32 -22.26 8.09
CA ALA A 202 26.40 -21.80 9.47
C ALA A 202 26.57 -20.28 9.73
N ILE A 203 25.75 -19.44 9.10
CA ILE A 203 25.10 -18.39 9.89
C ILE A 203 23.65 -18.82 10.01
N GLU A 204 23.27 -19.28 11.21
CA GLU A 204 21.87 -19.57 11.53
C GLU A 204 21.03 -18.34 11.18
N ASP A 205 19.86 -18.58 10.58
CA ASP A 205 18.91 -17.52 10.36
C ASP A 205 18.59 -16.85 11.70
N ALA A 206 18.70 -15.53 11.73
CA ALA A 206 18.64 -14.76 12.96
C ALA A 206 17.87 -13.45 12.74
N PRO A 207 17.32 -12.85 13.81
CA PRO A 207 16.70 -11.55 13.70
C PRO A 207 17.69 -10.47 13.25
N PHE A 208 17.24 -9.59 12.35
CA PHE A 208 17.97 -8.39 11.94
C PHE A 208 17.02 -7.19 11.89
N GLN A 209 17.57 -5.99 11.78
CA GLN A 209 16.80 -4.76 11.94
C GLN A 209 17.18 -3.73 10.87
N ILE A 210 16.20 -3.00 10.37
CA ILE A 210 16.38 -1.80 9.56
C ILE A 210 16.05 -0.58 10.43
N LEU A 211 16.95 0.40 10.46
CA LEU A 211 16.70 1.68 11.11
C LEU A 211 16.04 2.63 10.12
N ILE A 212 14.91 3.20 10.49
CA ILE A 212 14.18 4.21 9.74
C ILE A 212 14.23 5.51 10.54
N GLN A 213 14.95 6.50 10.02
CA GLN A 213 15.22 7.78 10.68
C GLN A 213 15.64 8.83 9.65
N ALA A 214 15.36 10.11 9.91
CA ALA A 214 15.73 11.20 9.00
C ALA A 214 17.24 11.49 9.01
N ASP A 215 17.80 11.68 10.21
CA ASP A 215 19.22 12.02 10.38
C ASP A 215 20.13 10.80 10.25
N ALA A 216 21.32 11.03 9.70
CA ALA A 216 22.34 10.00 9.54
C ALA A 216 22.71 9.38 10.89
N PRO A 217 22.59 8.06 11.04
CA PRO A 217 22.93 7.37 12.28
C PRO A 217 24.44 7.12 12.38
N PRO A 218 24.93 6.61 13.52
CA PRO A 218 26.32 6.16 13.65
C PRO A 218 26.71 5.14 12.59
N GLN A 219 28.02 5.04 12.32
CA GLN A 219 28.56 4.24 11.22
C GLN A 219 28.15 2.75 11.25
N ASN A 220 27.91 2.18 12.44
CA ASN A 220 27.47 0.79 12.58
C ASN A 220 26.03 0.54 12.11
N TRP A 221 25.24 1.59 11.87
CA TRP A 221 23.87 1.50 11.33
C TRP A 221 23.78 1.85 9.85
N THR A 222 24.81 2.46 9.26
CA THR A 222 24.74 3.02 7.90
C THR A 222 24.34 1.99 6.85
N SER A 223 24.72 0.72 6.98
CA SER A 223 24.30 -0.35 6.06
C SER A 223 22.80 -0.67 6.15
N ASN A 224 22.26 -0.70 7.37
CA ASN A 224 20.87 -1.05 7.67
C ASN A 224 19.94 0.17 7.80
N TRP A 225 20.41 1.35 7.44
CA TRP A 225 19.65 2.59 7.56
C TRP A 225 18.86 2.90 6.28
N LEU A 226 17.56 3.14 6.45
CA LEU A 226 16.65 3.67 5.44
C LEU A 226 16.26 5.10 5.82
N PRO A 227 16.75 6.13 5.10
CA PRO A 227 16.39 7.51 5.37
C PRO A 227 14.87 7.73 5.29
N SER A 228 14.27 8.36 6.31
CA SER A 228 12.87 8.83 6.29
C SER A 228 12.78 10.32 5.94
N PRO A 229 11.58 10.86 5.65
CA PRO A 229 11.41 12.31 5.52
C PRO A 229 11.87 13.06 6.76
N GLN A 230 12.19 14.34 6.58
CA GLN A 230 12.45 15.25 7.68
C GLN A 230 11.27 15.30 8.66
N GLU A 231 11.60 15.29 9.94
CA GLU A 231 10.65 15.26 11.04
C GLU A 231 10.19 16.69 11.40
N PRO A 232 8.95 16.88 11.87
CA PRO A 232 7.93 15.85 12.07
C PRO A 232 7.07 15.59 10.83
N GLY A 233 6.65 14.35 10.60
CA GLY A 233 5.86 14.03 9.41
C GLY A 233 5.40 12.59 9.29
N ASN A 234 4.34 12.41 8.51
CA ASN A 234 3.87 11.09 8.08
C ASN A 234 4.70 10.59 6.90
N PHE A 235 4.76 9.27 6.75
CA PHE A 235 5.37 8.63 5.59
C PHE A 235 4.79 7.23 5.38
N THR A 236 5.19 6.60 4.29
CA THR A 236 4.80 5.23 3.96
C THR A 236 6.03 4.36 3.84
N VAL A 237 5.98 3.20 4.52
CA VAL A 237 6.96 2.12 4.40
C VAL A 237 6.33 1.03 3.56
N ALA A 238 6.78 0.88 2.32
CA ALA A 238 6.23 -0.10 1.40
C ALA A 238 7.07 -1.38 1.41
N LEU A 239 6.55 -2.43 2.05
CA LEU A 239 7.12 -3.76 2.05
C LEU A 239 6.64 -4.54 0.82
N ARG A 240 7.53 -5.23 0.12
CA ARG A 240 7.19 -6.05 -1.05
C ARG A 240 7.96 -7.35 -1.04
N TRP A 241 7.25 -8.43 -1.30
CA TRP A 241 7.81 -9.77 -1.51
C TRP A 241 7.69 -10.12 -2.99
N TYR A 242 8.79 -10.50 -3.64
CA TYR A 242 8.80 -10.96 -5.04
C TYR A 242 9.22 -12.43 -5.07
N GLY A 243 8.42 -13.27 -5.72
CA GLY A 243 8.51 -14.73 -5.61
C GLY A 243 8.24 -15.22 -4.19
N PRO A 244 7.10 -14.86 -3.55
CA PRO A 244 6.78 -15.32 -2.21
C PRO A 244 6.66 -16.85 -2.14
N THR A 245 7.19 -17.44 -1.08
CA THR A 245 6.90 -18.86 -0.75
C THR A 245 5.71 -18.96 0.21
N GLU A 246 5.22 -20.17 0.43
CA GLU A 246 4.02 -20.44 1.25
C GLU A 246 4.08 -19.82 2.67
N PRO A 247 5.23 -19.82 3.37
CA PRO A 247 5.35 -19.16 4.67
C PRO A 247 4.97 -17.68 4.72
N LEU A 248 5.12 -16.95 3.61
CA LEU A 248 4.72 -15.54 3.52
C LEU A 248 3.20 -15.37 3.34
N LYS A 249 2.47 -16.44 3.05
CA LYS A 249 1.02 -16.47 2.82
C LYS A 249 0.24 -17.12 3.97
N ASP A 250 0.78 -18.17 4.58
CA ASP A 250 0.08 -19.02 5.57
C ASP A 250 0.31 -18.62 7.04
N HIS A 251 0.99 -17.49 7.28
CA HIS A 251 1.34 -16.93 8.58
C HIS A 251 2.45 -17.67 9.34
N SER A 252 3.12 -18.65 8.75
CA SER A 252 4.25 -19.33 9.41
C SER A 252 5.53 -18.49 9.43
N TYR A 253 5.72 -17.54 8.50
CA TYR A 253 6.72 -16.50 8.62
C TYR A 253 6.19 -15.32 9.45
N ILE A 254 6.94 -14.93 10.49
CA ILE A 254 6.58 -13.77 11.33
C ILE A 254 7.00 -12.49 10.61
N TYR A 255 6.00 -11.73 10.16
CA TYR A 255 6.19 -10.44 9.50
C TYR A 255 6.95 -9.44 10.38
N PRO A 256 7.71 -8.49 9.81
CA PRO A 256 8.61 -7.66 10.60
C PRO A 256 7.85 -6.69 11.52
N LEU A 257 8.30 -6.54 12.76
CA LEU A 257 7.72 -5.57 13.71
C LEU A 257 8.24 -4.17 13.42
N LEU A 258 7.35 -3.20 13.24
CA LEU A 258 7.72 -1.78 13.18
C LEU A 258 7.58 -1.15 14.57
N GLU A 259 8.71 -0.92 15.24
CA GLU A 259 8.76 -0.42 16.62
C GLU A 259 9.29 1.00 16.68
N LYS A 260 8.54 1.92 17.31
CA LYS A 260 8.99 3.29 17.54
C LYS A 260 10.02 3.32 18.68
N VAL A 261 11.13 4.01 18.46
CA VAL A 261 12.24 4.17 19.40
C VAL A 261 12.73 5.63 19.41
N ALA A 262 13.63 5.97 20.33
CA ALA A 262 14.39 7.23 20.25
C ALA A 262 15.40 7.16 19.09
N ALA A 263 15.65 8.30 18.45
CA ALA A 263 16.61 8.41 17.37
C ALA A 263 17.99 7.91 17.81
N VAL A 264 18.61 7.09 16.96
CA VAL A 264 19.96 6.59 17.16
C VAL A 264 20.94 7.67 16.70
N SER A 265 21.55 8.33 17.67
CA SER A 265 22.60 9.31 17.46
C SER A 265 23.94 8.77 17.93
N ALA A 266 25.04 9.33 17.42
CA ALA A 266 26.34 9.04 17.98
C ALA A 266 26.36 9.61 19.40
N GLN A 267 26.40 8.76 20.42
CA GLN A 267 26.66 9.23 21.78
C GLN A 267 28.00 9.98 21.75
N ALA A 268 27.97 11.28 22.03
CA ALA A 268 29.17 11.97 22.48
C ALA A 268 29.60 11.26 23.76
N ASN A 269 30.78 10.65 23.76
CA ASN A 269 31.40 10.16 24.98
C ASN A 269 31.57 11.33 25.96
N SER A 270 30.59 11.55 26.83
CA SER A 270 30.78 12.35 28.04
C SER A 270 30.86 11.40 29.22
N THR A 271 32.08 11.05 29.58
CA THR A 271 32.44 10.68 30.95
C THR A 271 31.88 11.72 31.93
N GLY A 272 30.92 11.30 32.76
CA GLY A 272 30.37 12.13 33.83
C GLY A 272 29.37 11.33 34.67
N ALA A 273 29.83 10.82 35.82
CA ALA A 273 29.06 10.08 36.81
C ALA A 273 27.95 10.95 37.47
N PRO A 274 26.97 10.34 38.17
CA PRO A 274 25.63 10.89 38.39
C PRO A 274 25.52 11.79 39.63
N SER A 275 24.59 12.74 39.63
CA SER A 275 24.11 13.41 40.84
C SER A 275 22.57 13.53 40.89
N SER A 276 22.00 12.76 41.81
CA SER A 276 20.83 12.98 42.70
C SER A 276 19.46 13.50 42.18
N THR A 277 18.49 12.56 42.14
CA THR A 277 17.17 12.50 42.85
C THR A 277 16.12 13.65 42.79
N PRO A 278 14.81 13.40 43.08
CA PRO A 278 13.71 13.75 42.19
C PRO A 278 12.75 14.81 42.75
N SER A 279 11.94 15.43 41.91
CA SER A 279 10.77 16.19 42.35
C SER A 279 9.55 15.81 41.52
N ALA A 280 8.54 15.30 42.23
CA ALA A 280 7.23 14.99 41.71
C ALA A 280 6.35 16.25 41.76
N SER A 281 5.53 16.47 40.74
CA SER A 281 4.23 17.11 40.93
C SER A 281 3.21 16.54 39.96
N ALA A 282 2.17 15.95 40.54
CA ALA A 282 0.96 15.52 39.87
C ALA A 282 0.19 16.71 39.30
N GLY A 283 -0.42 16.51 38.13
CA GLY A 283 -1.42 17.39 37.54
C GLY A 283 -2.33 16.58 36.63
N GLN A 284 -3.46 16.11 37.18
CA GLN A 284 -4.58 15.57 36.41
C GLN A 284 -5.32 16.73 35.71
N SER A 285 -5.67 16.55 34.43
CA SER A 285 -6.98 16.99 33.94
C SER A 285 -7.37 16.15 32.74
N GLY A 286 -8.54 15.49 32.83
CA GLY A 286 -9.13 14.74 31.75
C GLY A 286 -9.70 15.62 30.65
N ALA A 287 -9.74 15.08 29.43
CA ALA A 287 -10.69 15.47 28.41
C ALA A 287 -10.98 14.25 27.54
N THR A 288 -12.22 13.78 27.65
CA THR A 288 -12.90 12.87 26.73
C THR A 288 -12.84 13.38 25.30
N SER A 289 -12.39 12.54 24.36
CA SER A 289 -12.67 12.72 22.93
C SER A 289 -13.21 11.42 22.33
N THR A 290 -14.41 11.53 21.78
CA THR A 290 -15.10 10.56 20.91
C THR A 290 -14.45 10.53 19.52
N PRO A 291 -14.70 9.48 18.71
CA PRO A 291 -13.79 9.06 17.65
C PRO A 291 -13.96 9.93 16.40
N ASN A 292 -12.92 10.69 16.05
CA ASN A 292 -12.80 11.33 14.76
C ASN A 292 -12.03 10.42 13.79
N SER A 293 -12.73 10.02 12.74
CA SER A 293 -12.27 9.87 11.35
C SER A 293 -10.85 9.32 11.15
N ALA A 294 -10.75 8.02 10.88
CA ALA A 294 -9.49 7.39 10.42
C ALA A 294 -9.07 7.97 9.05
N PRO A 295 -7.76 8.20 8.83
CA PRO A 295 -7.24 8.86 7.64
C PRO A 295 -7.36 7.96 6.40
N THR A 296 -7.55 8.62 5.26
CA THR A 296 -7.53 8.04 3.91
C THR A 296 -6.20 7.30 3.70
N MET A 297 -6.27 5.99 3.45
CA MET A 297 -5.10 5.16 3.18
C MET A 297 -4.34 5.70 1.97
N GLY A 298 -3.06 6.04 2.17
CA GLY A 298 -2.12 6.32 1.09
C GLY A 298 -1.80 5.04 0.34
N ILE A 299 -2.49 4.83 -0.79
CA ILE A 299 -2.19 3.77 -1.75
C ILE A 299 -1.84 4.44 -3.08
N PHE A 300 -0.76 3.93 -3.68
CA PHE A 300 -0.04 4.35 -4.87
C PHE A 300 -0.84 5.13 -5.92
N ALA A 301 -0.53 6.42 -6.06
CA ALA A 301 -0.94 7.21 -7.22
C ALA A 301 -0.11 6.79 -8.45
N ILE A 302 -0.66 5.88 -9.26
CA ILE A 302 -0.19 5.65 -10.64
C ILE A 302 -1.40 5.72 -11.57
N GLY A 303 -1.46 6.79 -12.38
CA GLY A 303 -2.21 6.86 -13.65
C GLY A 303 -3.74 6.88 -13.60
N ASN A 304 -4.31 8.09 -13.63
CA ASN A 304 -5.75 8.44 -13.67
C ASN A 304 -6.63 7.84 -14.80
N GLN A 305 -6.12 6.96 -15.66
CA GLN A 305 -6.82 6.49 -16.86
C GLN A 305 -7.55 5.14 -16.65
N GLY A 306 -7.03 4.27 -15.78
CA GLY A 306 -7.65 2.96 -15.48
C GLY A 306 -8.83 3.03 -14.51
N THR A 307 -8.84 4.04 -13.63
CA THR A 307 -9.90 4.30 -12.65
C THR A 307 -11.27 4.57 -13.27
N ALA A 308 -11.29 5.30 -14.39
CA ALA A 308 -12.53 5.76 -14.99
C ALA A 308 -13.35 4.62 -15.61
N VAL A 309 -12.71 3.62 -16.22
CA VAL A 309 -13.38 2.51 -16.93
C VAL A 309 -14.09 1.54 -15.97
N LEU A 310 -13.59 1.41 -14.73
CA LEU A 310 -14.20 0.51 -13.74
C LEU A 310 -15.10 1.22 -12.74
N GLN A 311 -14.86 2.50 -12.43
CA GLN A 311 -15.89 3.35 -11.82
C GLN A 311 -17.14 3.38 -12.69
N LEU A 312 -16.95 3.40 -14.01
CA LEU A 312 -18.02 3.24 -14.99
C LEU A 312 -18.72 1.87 -14.87
N ALA A 313 -18.00 0.75 -14.81
CA ALA A 313 -18.63 -0.58 -14.72
C ALA A 313 -19.50 -0.75 -13.46
N ILE A 314 -19.08 -0.19 -12.31
CA ILE A 314 -19.87 -0.22 -11.07
C ILE A 314 -21.05 0.77 -11.15
N LEU A 315 -20.85 1.97 -11.68
CA LEU A 315 -21.91 2.96 -11.83
C LEU A 315 -23.01 2.41 -12.75
N VAL A 316 -22.62 1.78 -13.86
CA VAL A 316 -23.49 1.11 -14.83
C VAL A 316 -24.23 -0.06 -14.19
N SER A 317 -23.53 -0.91 -13.42
CA SER A 317 -24.16 -2.03 -12.71
C SER A 317 -25.14 -1.57 -11.62
N SER A 318 -24.85 -0.45 -10.93
CA SER A 318 -25.71 0.13 -9.89
C SER A 318 -26.97 0.77 -10.47
N ILE A 319 -26.85 1.47 -11.60
CA ILE A 319 -27.99 2.03 -12.35
C ILE A 319 -28.92 0.91 -12.82
N VAL A 320 -28.37 -0.19 -13.34
CA VAL A 320 -29.16 -1.33 -13.84
C VAL A 320 -29.83 -2.09 -12.71
N PHE A 321 -29.16 -2.28 -11.57
CA PHE A 321 -29.76 -2.90 -10.40
C PHE A 321 -30.99 -2.12 -9.90
N TYR A 322 -30.91 -0.78 -9.88
CA TYR A 322 -32.03 0.06 -9.46
C TYR A 322 -33.22 0.02 -10.43
N GLN A 323 -32.97 0.02 -11.74
CA GLN A 323 -34.02 -0.08 -12.76
C GLN A 323 -34.71 -1.44 -12.83
N THR A 324 -34.06 -2.50 -12.33
CA THR A 324 -34.59 -3.87 -12.41
C THR A 324 -35.41 -4.26 -11.17
N PHE A 325 -35.17 -3.63 -10.02
CA PHE A 325 -35.70 -4.09 -8.73
C PHE A 325 -36.41 -3.02 -7.88
N VAL A 326 -36.53 -1.78 -8.34
CA VAL A 326 -37.30 -0.68 -7.71
C VAL A 326 -38.27 -0.07 -8.72
#